data_AF-A0A4Y2DKH1-F1
#
_entry.id   AF-A0A4Y2DKH1-F1
#
_cell.length_a   1.000
_cell.length_b   1.000
_cell.length_c   1.000
_cell.angle_alpha   90.00
_cell.angle_beta   90.00
_cell.angle_gamma   90.00
#
_symmetry.space_group_name_H-M   'P 1'
#
loop_
_entity.id
_entity.type
_entity.pdbx_description
1 polymer ?
#
loop_
_entity_poly.entity_id
_entity_poly.type
_entity_poly.pdbx_seq_one_letter_code
_entity_poly.pdbx_strand_id
1 'polypeptide(L)'
;MVWGAISYESRNTLVVIPLTLTEHLYVSLVIEPVVLSFMNNIQGGVFQKDNASPHTAVVTQQALQSVYMLPWPARSPDISPIEHVWNIIGRQL
;
A
#
# COMPACT_ATOMS: atom_id res chain seq x y z
N MET A 1 0.20 -6.51 -12.61
CA MET A 1 0.50 -6.56 -11.16
C MET A 1 -0.77 -6.25 -10.38
N VAL A 2 -0.91 -6.67 -9.13
CA VAL A 2 -2.03 -6.27 -8.26
C VAL A 2 -1.52 -5.53 -7.04
N TRP A 3 -2.31 -4.59 -6.52
CA TRP A 3 -2.03 -3.88 -5.28
C TRP A 3 -3.20 -4.03 -4.29
N GLY A 4 -2.88 -4.14 -3.01
CA GLY A 4 -3.85 -4.26 -1.93
C GLY A 4 -3.31 -3.68 -0.63
N ALA A 5 -4.22 -3.39 0.27
CA ALA A 5 -4.00 -2.98 1.65
C ALA A 5 -4.99 -3.71 2.56
N ILE A 6 -4.52 -4.04 3.75
CA ILE A 6 -5.29 -4.71 4.79
C ILE A 6 -5.19 -3.91 6.09
N SER A 7 -6.19 -4.06 6.95
CA SER A 7 -6.14 -3.70 8.36
C SER A 7 -6.67 -4.89 9.18
N TYR A 8 -6.82 -4.72 10.49
CA TYR A 8 -7.23 -5.82 11.38
C TYR A 8 -8.62 -6.41 11.00
N GLU A 9 -9.60 -5.57 10.65
CA GLU A 9 -10.97 -6.00 10.31
C GLU A 9 -11.42 -5.61 8.90
N SER A 10 -10.52 -5.02 8.09
CA SER A 10 -10.88 -4.51 6.78
C SER A 10 -9.79 -4.76 5.74
N ARG A 11 -10.17 -4.59 4.48
CA ARG A 11 -9.28 -4.62 3.33
C ARG A 11 -9.86 -3.72 2.25
N ASN A 12 -9.00 -3.24 1.36
CA ASN A 12 -9.49 -2.63 0.12
C ASN A 12 -9.88 -3.70 -0.91
N THR A 13 -10.62 -3.27 -1.93
CA THR A 13 -10.72 -4.02 -3.18
C THR A 13 -9.38 -3.97 -3.91
N LEU A 14 -8.92 -5.12 -4.42
CA LEU A 14 -7.64 -5.19 -5.13
C LEU A 14 -7.62 -4.27 -6.36
N VAL A 15 -6.52 -3.54 -6.51
CA VAL A 15 -6.28 -2.66 -7.66
C VAL A 15 -5.44 -3.43 -8.67
N VAL A 16 -5.97 -3.62 -9.87
CA VAL A 16 -5.21 -4.22 -10.98
C VAL A 16 -4.40 -3.13 -11.65
N ILE A 17 -3.08 -3.32 -11.67
CA ILE A 17 -2.13 -2.39 -12.29
C ILE A 17 -1.73 -2.98 -13.64
N PRO A 18 -2.15 -2.36 -14.76
CA PRO A 18 -2.01 -2.94 -16.10
C PRO A 18 -0.58 -2.83 -16.67
N LEU A 19 0.24 -1.93 -16.11
CA LEU A 19 1.60 -1.63 -16.57
C LEU A 19 2.59 -1.70 -15.40
N THR A 20 3.86 -1.42 -15.68
CA THR A 20 4.85 -1.16 -14.63
C THR A 20 4.40 0.02 -13.77
N LEU A 21 4.39 -0.16 -12.46
CA LEU A 21 3.98 0.88 -11.52
C LEU A 21 5.06 1.95 -11.41
N THR A 22 4.78 3.12 -11.98
CA THR A 22 5.55 4.35 -11.76
C THR A 22 5.00 5.09 -10.55
N GLU A 23 5.73 6.08 -10.06
CA GLU A 23 5.31 6.98 -8.99
C GLU A 23 4.00 7.71 -9.33
N HIS A 24 3.83 8.16 -10.58
CA HIS A 24 2.60 8.84 -11.01
C HIS A 24 1.40 7.89 -11.07
N LEU A 25 1.60 6.66 -11.57
CA LEU A 25 0.54 5.64 -11.56
C LEU A 25 0.22 5.18 -10.14
N TYR A 26 1.21 5.14 -9.25
CA TYR A 26 0.97 4.81 -7.85
C TYR A 26 0.12 5.87 -7.18
N VAL A 27 0.38 7.15 -7.42
CA VAL A 27 -0.46 8.22 -6.88
C VAL A 27 -1.89 8.16 -7.44
N SER A 28 -2.03 8.09 -8.77
CA SER A 28 -3.34 8.21 -9.43
C SER A 28 -4.22 6.96 -9.35
N LEU A 29 -3.63 5.76 -9.27
CA LEU A 29 -4.40 4.51 -9.20
C LEU A 29 -4.53 3.96 -7.78
N VAL A 30 -3.62 4.32 -6.87
CA VAL A 30 -3.54 3.72 -5.54
C VAL A 30 -3.68 4.75 -4.43
N ILE A 31 -2.81 5.76 -4.37
CA ILE A 31 -2.79 6.65 -3.20
C ILE A 31 -4.09 7.46 -3.09
N GLU A 32 -4.40 8.25 -4.11
CA GLU A 32 -5.53 9.17 -4.08
C GLU A 32 -6.89 8.45 -4.00
N PRO A 33 -7.21 7.49 -4.89
CA PRO A 33 -8.53 6.87 -4.88
C PRO A 33 -8.71 5.81 -3.78
N VAL A 34 -7.63 5.17 -3.30
CA VAL A 34 -7.73 4.00 -2.42
C VAL A 34 -7.14 4.25 -1.05
N VAL A 35 -5.86 4.60 -0.95
CA VAL A 35 -5.19 4.73 0.36
C VAL A 35 -5.82 5.84 1.19
N LEU A 36 -6.02 7.03 0.63
CA LEU A 36 -6.59 8.16 1.39
C LEU A 36 -8.00 7.83 1.90
N SER A 37 -8.84 7.23 1.05
CA SER A 37 -10.19 6.80 1.46
C SER A 37 -10.14 5.71 2.53
N PHE A 38 -9.27 4.71 2.37
CA PHE A 38 -9.13 3.61 3.32
C PHE A 38 -8.64 4.11 4.68
N MET A 39 -7.63 4.99 4.70
CA MET A 39 -7.08 5.56 5.93
C MET A 39 -8.06 6.48 6.65
N ASN A 40 -8.89 7.23 5.93
CA ASN A 40 -9.94 8.06 6.55
C ASN A 40 -10.97 7.24 7.34
N ASN A 41 -11.13 5.96 7.03
CA ASN A 41 -12.02 5.05 7.74
C ASN A 41 -11.35 4.33 8.92
N ILE A 42 -10.04 4.52 9.15
CA ILE A 42 -9.29 3.88 10.22
C ILE A 42 -8.90 4.94 11.25
N GLN A 43 -9.61 4.96 12.37
CA GLN A 43 -9.31 5.87 13.47
C GLN A 43 -7.90 5.59 14.04
N GLY A 44 -7.02 6.59 14.00
CA GLY A 44 -5.65 6.48 14.50
C GLY A 44 -4.76 5.53 13.69
N GLY A 45 -5.13 5.24 12.43
CA GLY A 45 -4.37 4.34 11.57
C GLY A 45 -2.97 4.86 11.25
N VAL A 46 -2.01 3.93 11.18
CA VAL A 46 -0.66 4.19 10.67
C VAL A 46 -0.48 3.37 9.39
N PHE A 47 -0.12 4.03 8.29
CA PHE A 47 0.04 3.39 7.00
C PHE A 47 1.43 2.76 6.86
N GLN A 48 1.44 1.47 6.57
CA GLN A 48 2.65 0.69 6.31
C GLN A 48 2.83 0.47 4.81
N LYS A 49 4.02 0.75 4.30
CA LYS A 49 4.45 0.43 2.93
C LYS A 49 5.95 0.14 2.94
N ASP A 50 6.41 -0.63 1.96
CA ASP A 50 7.85 -0.84 1.77
C ASP A 50 8.53 0.40 1.13
N ASN A 51 9.84 0.26 0.89
CA ASN A 51 10.68 1.31 0.34
C ASN A 51 10.90 1.15 -1.18
N ALA A 52 9.95 0.57 -1.92
CA ALA A 52 10.03 0.52 -3.39
C ALA A 52 10.13 1.95 -3.98
N SER A 53 10.83 2.12 -5.11
CA SER A 53 11.10 3.45 -5.68
C SER A 53 9.84 4.31 -5.90
N PRO A 54 8.72 3.78 -6.44
CA PRO A 54 7.47 4.54 -6.56
C PRO A 54 6.89 4.97 -5.20
N HIS A 55 7.12 4.18 -4.15
CA HIS A 55 6.61 4.46 -2.81
C HIS A 55 7.41 5.56 -2.11
N THR A 56 8.70 5.72 -2.43
CA THR A 56 9.58 6.73 -1.81
C THR A 56 9.69 8.01 -2.65
N ALA A 57 9.13 8.04 -3.85
CA ALA A 57 9.16 9.21 -4.72
C ALA A 57 8.52 10.45 -4.06
N VAL A 58 9.03 11.63 -4.42
CA VAL A 58 8.57 12.92 -3.83
C VAL A 58 7.07 13.12 -4.04
N VAL A 59 6.55 12.83 -5.24
CA VAL A 59 5.12 12.97 -5.54
C VAL A 59 4.25 12.08 -4.65
N THR A 60 4.72 10.87 -4.36
CA THR A 60 4.03 9.93 -3.46
C THR A 60 4.06 10.41 -2.02
N GLN A 61 5.20 10.94 -1.55
CA GLN A 61 5.31 11.50 -0.20
C GLN A 61 4.40 12.73 -0.03
N GLN A 62 4.32 13.59 -1.04
CA GLN A 62 3.41 14.74 -1.05
C GLN A 62 1.94 14.31 -0.99
N ALA A 63 1.55 13.29 -1.78
CA ALA A 63 0.19 12.75 -1.76
C ALA A 63 -0.18 12.12 -0.40
N LEU A 64 0.80 11.64 0.36
CA LEU A 64 0.63 11.03 1.68
C LEU A 64 0.90 11.98 2.85
N GLN A 65 1.05 13.29 2.62
CA GLN A 65 1.45 14.25 3.66
C GLN A 65 0.52 14.31 4.89
N SER A 66 -0.76 13.93 4.73
CA SER A 66 -1.75 13.88 5.81
C SER A 66 -1.86 12.52 6.50
N VAL A 67 -1.08 11.53 6.05
CA VAL A 67 -1.14 10.15 6.52
C VAL A 67 0.03 9.87 7.45
N TYR A 68 -0.25 9.32 8.63
CA TYR A 68 0.81 8.85 9.53
C TYR A 68 1.47 7.60 8.93
N MET A 69 2.78 7.68 8.71
CA MET A 69 3.56 6.62 8.06
C MET A 69 4.32 5.78 9.10
N LEU A 70 4.31 4.46 8.94
CA LEU A 70 5.18 3.57 9.70
C LEU A 70 6.58 3.56 9.06
N PRO A 71 7.65 3.86 9.81
CA PRO A 71 9.01 3.64 9.32
C PRO A 71 9.23 2.17 8.98
N TRP A 72 9.76 1.88 7.79
CA TRP A 72 9.91 0.51 7.31
C TRP A 72 11.37 0.14 7.07
N PRO A 73 11.88 -0.95 7.66
CA PRO A 73 13.24 -1.42 7.40
C PRO A 73 13.37 -2.02 6.00
N ALA A 74 14.52 -1.82 5.37
CA ALA A 74 14.79 -2.39 4.05
C ALA A 74 14.83 -3.93 4.12
N ARG A 75 14.40 -4.59 3.04
CA ARG A 75 14.47 -6.06 2.86
C ARG A 75 13.83 -6.88 3.99
N SER A 76 12.76 -6.36 4.58
CA SER A 76 12.05 -7.02 5.69
C SER A 76 10.61 -7.39 5.31
N PRO A 77 10.40 -8.28 4.32
CA PRO A 77 9.04 -8.74 3.96
C PRO A 77 8.43 -9.64 5.04
N ASP A 78 9.25 -10.30 5.84
CA ASP A 78 8.87 -11.23 6.90
C ASP A 78 8.03 -10.59 8.02
N ILE A 79 8.23 -9.30 8.27
CA ILE A 79 7.47 -8.53 9.25
C ILE A 79 6.21 -7.86 8.66
N SER A 80 5.95 -8.02 7.35
CA SER A 80 4.80 -7.43 6.66
C SER A 80 3.59 -8.36 6.71
N PRO A 81 2.49 -8.00 7.41
CA PRO A 81 1.32 -8.89 7.52
C PRO A 81 0.68 -9.21 6.17
N ILE A 82 0.75 -8.30 5.20
CA ILE A 82 0.14 -8.50 3.88
C ILE A 82 0.86 -9.58 3.06
N GLU A 83 2.15 -9.84 3.31
CA GLU A 83 2.88 -10.92 2.63
C GLU A 83 2.32 -12.30 3.02
N HIS A 84 1.81 -12.44 4.25
CA HIS A 84 1.12 -13.66 4.66
C HIS A 84 -0.17 -13.87 3.87
N VAL A 85 -0.94 -12.80 3.65
CA VAL A 85 -2.17 -12.83 2.85
C VAL A 85 -1.85 -13.19 1.40
N TRP A 86 -0.81 -12.59 0.81
CA TRP A 86 -0.37 -12.92 -0.54
C TRP A 86 0.07 -14.37 -0.68
N ASN A 87 0.79 -14.92 0.30
CA ASN A 87 1.18 -16.33 0.29
C ASN A 87 -0.04 -17.27 0.34
N ILE A 88 -1.08 -16.95 1.13
CA ILE A 88 -2.33 -17.74 1.14
C ILE A 88 -3.01 -17.69 -0.23
N ILE A 89 -3.18 -16.49 -0.79
CA ILE A 89 -3.82 -16.31 -2.11
C ILE A 89 -3.03 -17.06 -3.18
N GLY A 90 -1.71 -16.93 -3.20
CA GLY A 90 -0.84 -17.58 -4.18
C GLY A 90 -0.86 -19.11 -4.12
N ARG A 91 -1.22 -19.72 -2.98
CA ARG A 91 -1.40 -21.17 -2.85
C ARG A 91 -2.76 -21.68 -3.35
N GLN A 92 -3.72 -20.77 -3.54
CA GLN A 92 -5.08 -21.06 -3.98
C GLN A 92 -5.31 -20.75 -5.48
N LEU A 93 -4.30 -20.18 -6.14
CA LEU A 93 -4.25 -19.94 -7.58
C LEU A 93 -3.46 -21.05 -8.27
#